data_AF-A0A3B0P7I3-F1
#
_entry.id   AF-A0A3B0P7I3-F1
#
_cell.length_a   1.000
_cell.length_b   1.000
_cell.length_c   1.000
_cell.angle_alpha   90.00
_cell.angle_beta   90.00
_cell.angle_gamma   90.00
#
_symmetry.space_group_name_H-M   'P 1'
#
loop_
_entity.id
_entity.type
_entity.pdbx_description
1 polymer ?
#
loop_
_entity_poly.entity_id
_entity_poly.type
_entity_poly.pdbx_seq_one_letter_code
_entity_poly.pdbx_strand_id
1 'polypeptide(L)'
;MLLSNFFFIGIYILFYHLFIKFFKSKFNSNNLNLENLTKSEIAELNLKRLHKNEFYSFFSAAIISIIISTFLLSTLNTFLFNVLYFKLFRTLDTFTLSELVSKYDVSFKAFFLGMNNYYGGSYTLYIIFNLINYSINLVPIAILFSLEVKIKLFSRVRKQKEKNRY
;
A
#
# COMPACT_ATOMS: atom_id res chain seq x y z
N MET A 1 -5.22 2.62 -19.44
CA MET A 1 -5.70 2.28 -18.08
C MET A 1 -5.10 0.97 -17.55
N LEU A 2 -4.96 -0.09 -18.35
CA LEU A 2 -4.30 -1.35 -17.90
C LEU A 2 -2.77 -1.22 -17.73
N LEU A 3 -2.06 -0.55 -18.64
CA LEU A 3 -0.60 -0.39 -18.55
C LEU A 3 -0.15 0.48 -17.36
N SER A 4 -0.93 1.51 -17.01
CA SER A 4 -0.71 2.28 -15.79
C SER A 4 -0.81 1.38 -14.57
N ASN A 5 -1.83 0.53 -14.48
CA ASN A 5 -2.05 -0.32 -13.30
C ASN A 5 -0.85 -1.23 -12.99
N PHE A 6 -0.19 -1.84 -13.99
CA PHE A 6 1.00 -2.67 -13.76
C PHE A 6 2.21 -1.89 -13.25
N PHE A 7 2.50 -0.73 -13.84
CA PHE A 7 3.59 0.14 -13.38
C PHE A 7 3.36 0.62 -11.94
N PHE A 8 2.11 0.94 -11.60
CA PHE A 8 1.74 1.45 -10.28
C PHE A 8 1.65 0.37 -9.19
N ILE A 9 1.31 -0.88 -9.56
CA ILE A 9 1.50 -2.03 -8.67
C ILE A 9 2.98 -2.21 -8.32
N GLY A 10 3.89 -2.03 -9.29
CA GLY A 10 5.33 -2.06 -9.05
C GLY A 10 5.81 -1.02 -8.04
N ILE A 11 5.32 0.22 -8.15
CA ILE A 11 5.62 1.31 -7.21
C ILE A 11 5.09 0.99 -5.81
N TYR A 12 3.85 0.51 -5.69
CA TYR A 12 3.27 0.10 -4.41
C TYR A 12 4.11 -1.00 -3.73
N ILE A 13 4.47 -2.05 -4.49
CA ILE A 13 5.30 -3.16 -3.99
C ILE A 13 6.68 -2.66 -3.55
N LEU A 14 7.30 -1.76 -4.32
CA LEU A 14 8.60 -1.16 -4.01
C LEU A 14 8.55 -0.38 -2.68
N PHE A 15 7.58 0.52 -2.54
CA PHE A 15 7.42 1.30 -1.31
C PHE A 15 7.12 0.42 -0.10
N TYR A 16 6.24 -0.57 -0.25
CA TYR A 16 5.97 -1.57 0.79
C TYR A 16 7.27 -2.27 1.25
N HIS A 17 8.11 -2.71 0.31
CA HIS A 17 9.37 -3.39 0.63
C HIS A 17 10.38 -2.49 1.34
N LEU A 18 10.55 -1.25 0.86
CA LEU A 18 11.43 -0.27 1.49
C LEU A 18 11.00 0.04 2.92
N PHE A 19 9.69 0.15 3.15
CA PHE A 19 9.14 0.52 4.45
C PHE A 19 9.22 -0.61 5.48
N ILE A 20 9.01 -1.87 5.07
CA ILE A 20 9.24 -3.03 5.94
C ILE A 20 10.69 -3.09 6.40
N LYS A 21 11.66 -2.86 5.50
CA LYS A 21 13.08 -2.82 5.88
C LYS A 21 13.34 -1.75 6.94
N PHE A 22 12.77 -0.56 6.77
CA PHE A 22 12.93 0.55 7.71
C PHE A 22 12.34 0.24 9.09
N PHE A 23 11.13 -0.32 9.16
CA PHE A 23 10.48 -0.60 10.44
C PHE A 23 11.09 -1.80 11.17
N LYS A 24 11.51 -2.84 10.45
CA LYS A 24 12.19 -3.99 11.05
C LYS A 24 13.51 -3.59 11.73
N SER A 25 14.17 -2.54 11.23
CA SER A 25 15.36 -1.96 11.85
C SER A 25 15.08 -1.25 13.17
N LYS A 26 13.88 -0.68 13.36
CA LYS A 26 13.56 0.17 14.52
C LYS A 26 12.94 -0.62 15.69
N PHE A 27 12.25 -1.72 15.40
CA PHE A 27 11.50 -2.49 16.41
C PHE A 27 12.31 -3.50 17.24
N ASN A 28 13.62 -3.60 17.01
CA ASN A 28 14.51 -4.53 17.70
C ASN A 28 14.99 -4.04 19.10
N SER A 29 14.34 -3.03 19.70
CA SER A 29 14.90 -2.22 20.79
C SER A 29 14.12 -2.24 22.14
N ASN A 30 13.12 -3.10 22.35
CA ASN A 30 12.35 -3.08 23.61
C ASN A 30 12.69 -4.27 24.52
N ASN A 31 13.56 -4.03 25.50
CA ASN A 31 13.87 -4.93 26.62
C ASN A 31 12.74 -4.85 27.67
N LEU A 32 12.30 -6.00 28.19
CA LEU A 32 11.34 -6.09 29.30
C LEU A 32 11.90 -6.97 30.41
N ASN A 33 11.71 -6.54 31.66
CA ASN A 33 12.07 -7.27 32.86
C ASN A 33 11.19 -8.52 32.99
N LEU A 34 11.83 -9.69 33.05
CA LEU A 34 11.22 -11.04 32.97
C LEU A 34 11.46 -11.83 34.26
N GLU A 35 11.42 -11.16 35.41
CA GLU A 35 12.02 -11.66 36.65
C GLU A 35 11.35 -12.93 37.24
N ASN A 36 10.10 -13.26 36.84
CA ASN A 36 9.31 -14.33 37.47
C ASN A 36 8.70 -15.37 36.50
N LEU A 37 9.23 -15.52 35.28
CA LEU A 37 8.67 -16.45 34.29
C LEU A 37 9.63 -17.62 34.01
N THR A 38 9.08 -18.81 33.79
CA THR A 38 9.88 -19.95 33.32
C THR A 38 10.45 -19.68 31.93
N LYS A 39 11.61 -20.25 31.58
CA LYS A 39 12.23 -20.06 30.26
C LYS A 39 11.29 -20.40 29.09
N SER A 40 10.38 -21.35 29.26
CA SER A 40 9.36 -21.69 28.26
C SER A 40 8.30 -20.61 28.10
N GLU A 41 7.79 -20.04 29.19
CA GLU A 41 6.81 -18.96 29.16
C GLU A 41 7.40 -17.67 28.58
N ILE A 42 8.65 -17.36 28.92
CA ILE A 42 9.40 -16.23 28.34
C ILE A 42 9.51 -16.39 26.81
N ALA A 43 9.84 -17.59 26.34
CA ALA A 43 9.98 -17.87 24.91
C ALA A 43 8.65 -17.73 24.17
N GLU A 44 7.55 -18.23 24.74
CA GLU A 44 6.22 -18.14 24.13
C GLU A 44 5.70 -16.68 24.10
N LEU A 45 5.89 -15.93 25.18
CA LEU A 45 5.54 -14.51 25.24
C LEU A 45 6.33 -13.67 24.23
N ASN A 46 7.63 -13.94 24.10
CA ASN A 46 8.48 -13.25 23.11
C ASN A 46 8.07 -13.59 21.68
N LEU A 47 7.70 -14.84 21.39
CA LEU A 47 7.15 -15.25 20.09
C LEU A 47 5.84 -14.53 19.76
N LYS A 48 4.91 -14.48 20.72
CA LYS A 48 3.61 -13.80 20.55
C LYS A 48 3.76 -12.29 20.35
N ARG A 49 4.69 -11.66 21.07
CA ARG A 49 5.01 -10.22 20.89
C ARG A 49 5.67 -9.93 19.56
N LEU A 50 6.65 -10.74 19.15
CA LEU A 50 7.32 -10.57 17.86
C LEU A 50 6.31 -10.67 16.72
N HIS A 51 5.37 -11.61 16.78
CA HIS A 51 4.26 -11.70 15.83
C HIS A 51 3.35 -10.46 15.85
N LYS A 52 2.95 -10.00 17.04
CA LYS A 52 2.11 -8.78 17.19
C LYS A 52 2.81 -7.56 16.57
N ASN A 53 4.11 -7.40 16.78
CA ASN A 53 4.90 -6.30 16.22
C ASN A 53 5.07 -6.42 14.70
N GLU A 54 5.34 -7.62 14.18
CA GLU A 54 5.40 -7.86 12.73
C GLU A 54 4.07 -7.54 12.04
N PHE A 55 2.94 -7.89 12.68
CA PHE A 55 1.61 -7.56 12.19
C PHE A 55 1.36 -6.04 12.16
N TYR A 56 1.61 -5.31 13.26
CA TYR A 56 1.43 -3.85 13.26
C TYR A 56 2.34 -3.14 12.28
N SER A 57 3.60 -3.59 12.16
CA SER A 57 4.55 -3.04 11.19
C SER A 57 4.08 -3.26 9.75
N PHE A 58 3.47 -4.41 9.45
CA PHE A 58 2.91 -4.68 8.14
C PHE A 58 1.74 -3.73 7.84
N PHE A 59 0.77 -3.60 8.75
CA PHE A 59 -0.40 -2.76 8.53
C PHE A 59 -0.06 -1.27 8.46
N SER A 60 0.85 -0.78 9.31
CA SER A 60 1.28 0.62 9.25
C SER A 60 1.99 0.93 7.93
N ALA A 61 2.88 0.04 7.47
CA ALA A 61 3.54 0.17 6.17
C ALA A 61 2.54 0.15 5.01
N ALA A 62 1.56 -0.75 5.05
CA ALA A 62 0.51 -0.83 4.03
C ALA A 62 -0.32 0.46 3.96
N ILE A 63 -0.79 0.98 5.09
CA ILE A 63 -1.60 2.21 5.13
C ILE A 63 -0.82 3.40 4.57
N ILE A 64 0.42 3.59 5.01
CA ILE A 64 1.27 4.70 4.54
C ILE A 64 1.53 4.56 3.03
N SER A 65 1.83 3.35 2.55
CA SER A 65 2.03 3.10 1.13
C SER A 65 0.78 3.42 0.30
N ILE A 66 -0.41 3.05 0.80
CA ILE A 66 -1.69 3.37 0.14
C ILE A 66 -1.88 4.88 0.05
N ILE A 67 -1.65 5.63 1.13
CA ILE A 67 -1.81 7.08 1.16
C ILE A 67 -0.87 7.74 0.13
N ILE A 68 0.42 7.42 0.19
CA ILE A 68 1.44 8.01 -0.69
C ILE A 68 1.14 7.66 -2.14
N SER A 69 0.88 6.39 -2.44
CA SER A 69 0.63 5.93 -3.80
C SER A 69 -0.64 6.55 -4.37
N THR A 70 -1.72 6.62 -3.57
CA THR A 70 -2.99 7.26 -3.96
C THR A 70 -2.78 8.73 -4.28
N PHE A 71 -2.04 9.46 -3.44
CA PHE A 71 -1.75 10.86 -3.66
C PHE A 71 -0.95 11.07 -4.96
N LEU A 72 0.17 10.35 -5.13
CA LEU A 72 1.02 10.46 -6.32
C LEU A 72 0.27 10.13 -7.60
N LEU A 73 -0.50 9.05 -7.61
CA LEU A 73 -1.31 8.65 -8.76
C LEU A 73 -2.40 9.64 -9.09
N SER A 74 -3.12 10.14 -8.09
CA SER A 74 -4.19 11.09 -8.32
C SER A 74 -3.63 12.39 -8.89
N THR A 75 -2.46 12.82 -8.43
CA THR A 75 -1.72 13.95 -9.00
C THR A 75 -1.31 13.67 -10.45
N LEU A 76 -0.62 12.56 -10.72
CA LEU A 76 -0.20 12.23 -12.09
C LEU A 76 -1.38 12.09 -13.06
N ASN A 77 -2.47 11.48 -12.62
CA ASN A 77 -3.68 11.37 -13.44
C ASN A 77 -4.28 12.75 -13.73
N THR A 78 -4.40 13.59 -12.71
CA THR A 78 -4.98 14.94 -12.83
C THR A 78 -4.17 15.86 -13.72
N PHE A 79 -2.84 15.81 -13.67
CA PHE A 79 -2.00 16.77 -14.41
C PHE A 79 -1.48 16.25 -15.75
N LEU A 80 -1.28 14.93 -15.88
CA LEU A 80 -0.59 14.35 -17.04
C LEU A 80 -1.47 13.35 -17.79
N PHE A 81 -1.95 12.30 -17.12
CA PHE A 81 -2.60 11.20 -17.85
C PHE A 81 -3.97 11.54 -18.39
N ASN A 82 -4.74 12.43 -17.76
CA ASN A 82 -6.00 12.92 -18.33
C ASN A 82 -5.76 13.67 -19.63
N VAL A 83 -4.79 14.61 -19.63
CA VAL A 83 -4.41 15.37 -20.82
C VAL A 83 -3.96 14.43 -21.93
N LEU A 84 -3.14 13.43 -21.58
CA LEU A 84 -2.70 12.39 -22.52
C LEU A 84 -3.85 11.56 -23.06
N TYR A 85 -4.74 11.10 -22.19
CA TYR A 85 -5.89 10.29 -22.55
C TYR A 85 -6.77 11.05 -23.56
N PHE A 86 -7.24 12.25 -23.22
CA PHE A 86 -8.11 13.02 -24.09
C PHE A 86 -7.40 13.49 -25.37
N LYS A 87 -6.08 13.73 -25.32
CA LYS A 87 -5.30 14.01 -26.53
C LYS A 87 -5.25 12.81 -27.48
N LEU A 88 -5.04 11.60 -26.95
CA LEU A 88 -5.00 10.36 -27.75
C LEU A 88 -6.35 10.07 -28.41
N PHE A 89 -7.46 10.37 -27.72
CA PHE A 89 -8.81 10.25 -28.27
C PHE A 89 -9.24 11.43 -29.15
N ARG A 90 -8.32 12.35 -29.49
CA ARG A 90 -8.56 13.52 -30.36
C ARG A 90 -9.67 14.45 -29.86
N THR A 91 -9.95 14.46 -28.56
CA THR A 91 -10.89 15.42 -27.95
C THR A 91 -10.19 16.71 -27.50
N LEU A 92 -8.86 16.72 -27.49
CA LEU A 92 -8.02 17.90 -27.30
C LEU A 92 -7.19 18.20 -28.56
N ASP A 93 -7.14 19.48 -28.91
CA ASP A 93 -6.39 20.01 -30.05
C ASP A 93 -4.90 20.15 -29.70
N THR A 94 -4.58 20.47 -28.45
CA THR A 94 -3.23 20.61 -27.91
C THR A 94 -3.01 19.68 -26.72
N PHE A 95 -1.77 19.29 -26.48
CA PHE A 95 -1.39 18.53 -25.28
C PHE A 95 -1.17 19.49 -24.10
N THR A 96 -2.23 20.18 -23.68
CA THR A 96 -2.16 21.15 -22.58
C THR A 96 -3.27 20.96 -21.56
N LEU A 97 -2.92 21.12 -20.29
CA LEU A 97 -3.89 21.13 -19.18
C LEU A 97 -4.86 22.31 -19.29
N SER A 98 -4.37 23.47 -19.75
CA SER A 98 -5.18 24.67 -19.90
C SER A 98 -6.37 24.45 -20.83
N GLU A 99 -6.16 23.78 -21.97
CA GLU A 99 -7.25 23.46 -22.89
C GLU A 99 -8.25 22.46 -22.28
N LEU A 100 -7.75 21.46 -21.57
CA LEU A 100 -8.62 20.51 -20.89
C LEU A 100 -9.52 21.20 -19.86
N VAL A 101 -8.95 22.12 -19.08
CA VAL A 101 -9.69 22.88 -18.07
C VAL A 101 -10.69 23.84 -18.73
N SER A 102 -10.34 24.48 -19.85
CA SER A 102 -11.26 25.40 -20.55
C SER A 102 -12.44 24.69 -21.20
N LYS A 103 -12.24 23.45 -21.69
CA LYS A 103 -13.31 22.61 -22.27
C LYS A 103 -14.03 21.75 -21.23
N TYR A 104 -13.63 21.81 -19.95
CA TYR A 104 -14.09 20.90 -18.89
C TYR A 104 -15.61 20.88 -18.75
N ASP A 105 -16.23 22.04 -18.52
CA ASP A 105 -17.66 22.14 -18.22
C ASP A 105 -18.54 21.67 -19.38
N VAL A 106 -18.07 21.85 -20.62
CA VAL A 106 -18.84 21.53 -21.83
C VAL A 106 -18.65 20.08 -22.26
N SER A 107 -17.42 19.58 -22.24
CA SER A 107 -17.06 18.31 -22.90
C SER A 107 -16.70 17.19 -21.94
N PHE A 108 -16.20 17.51 -20.74
CA PHE A 108 -15.53 16.50 -19.90
C PHE A 108 -16.16 16.29 -18.53
N LYS A 109 -17.02 17.18 -18.06
CA LYS A 109 -17.64 17.17 -16.73
C LYS A 109 -18.26 15.82 -16.33
N ALA A 110 -18.92 15.14 -17.29
CA ALA A 110 -19.54 13.85 -17.07
C ALA A 110 -18.53 12.74 -16.67
N PHE A 111 -17.29 12.80 -17.16
CA PHE A 111 -16.25 11.82 -16.81
C PHE A 111 -15.74 11.98 -15.38
N PHE A 112 -16.00 13.13 -14.75
CA PHE A 112 -15.50 13.50 -13.42
C PHE A 112 -16.65 13.66 -12.41
N LEU A 113 -17.63 12.75 -12.50
CA LEU A 113 -18.79 12.67 -11.60
C LEU A 113 -19.68 13.93 -11.60
N GLY A 114 -19.62 14.74 -12.66
CA GLY A 114 -20.45 15.94 -12.77
C GLY A 114 -19.97 17.13 -11.90
N MET A 115 -18.80 17.04 -11.27
CA MET A 115 -18.32 18.10 -10.35
C MET A 115 -18.00 19.39 -11.11
N ASN A 116 -18.25 20.56 -10.50
CA ASN A 116 -18.04 21.87 -11.14
C ASN A 116 -16.57 22.27 -11.30
N ASN A 117 -15.66 21.59 -10.63
CA ASN A 117 -14.23 21.90 -10.67
C ASN A 117 -13.48 20.68 -11.18
N TYR A 118 -12.71 20.85 -12.26
CA TYR A 118 -11.88 19.79 -12.85
C TYR A 118 -10.95 19.13 -11.84
N TYR A 119 -10.20 19.93 -11.06
CA TYR A 119 -9.26 19.40 -10.09
C TYR A 119 -9.99 18.61 -9.00
N GLY A 120 -11.10 19.15 -8.49
CA GLY A 120 -11.94 18.47 -7.50
C GLY A 120 -12.47 17.15 -8.04
N GLY A 121 -13.09 17.16 -9.22
CA GLY A 121 -13.63 15.97 -9.88
C GLY A 121 -12.57 14.91 -10.17
N SER A 122 -11.43 15.32 -10.71
CA SER A 122 -10.30 14.43 -10.99
C SER A 122 -9.72 13.81 -9.72
N TYR A 123 -9.39 14.62 -8.71
CA TYR A 123 -8.87 14.08 -7.45
C TYR A 123 -9.88 13.16 -6.77
N THR A 124 -11.15 13.53 -6.68
CA THR A 124 -12.18 12.68 -6.08
C THR A 124 -12.29 11.35 -6.81
N LEU A 125 -12.37 11.36 -8.14
CA LEU A 125 -12.44 10.15 -8.94
C LEU A 125 -11.24 9.23 -8.69
N TYR A 126 -10.02 9.78 -8.80
CA TYR A 126 -8.81 8.96 -8.69
C TYR A 126 -8.49 8.53 -7.27
N ILE A 127 -8.79 9.34 -6.25
CA ILE A 127 -8.63 8.94 -4.85
C ILE A 127 -9.55 7.75 -4.56
N ILE A 128 -10.84 7.85 -4.92
CA ILE A 128 -11.80 6.76 -4.70
C ILE A 128 -11.37 5.50 -5.47
N PHE A 129 -11.04 5.65 -6.75
CA PHE A 129 -10.62 4.52 -7.58
C PHE A 129 -9.37 3.82 -7.04
N ASN A 130 -8.34 4.59 -6.66
CA ASN A 130 -7.10 4.04 -6.11
C ASN A 130 -7.31 3.39 -4.75
N LEU A 131 -8.11 3.99 -3.86
CA LEU A 131 -8.43 3.39 -2.56
C LEU A 131 -9.15 2.04 -2.72
N ILE A 132 -10.11 1.94 -3.64
CA ILE A 132 -10.79 0.68 -3.95
C ILE A 132 -9.79 -0.34 -4.50
N ASN A 133 -8.99 0.05 -5.49
CA ASN A 133 -8.01 -0.83 -6.13
C ASN A 133 -6.99 -1.36 -5.10
N TYR A 134 -6.45 -0.50 -4.25
CA TYR A 134 -5.50 -0.92 -3.21
C TYR A 134 -6.14 -1.76 -2.10
N SER A 135 -7.38 -1.48 -1.73
CA SER A 135 -8.10 -2.30 -0.74
C SER A 135 -8.30 -3.73 -1.26
N ILE A 136 -8.67 -3.87 -2.54
CA ILE A 136 -8.80 -5.19 -3.18
C ILE A 136 -7.45 -5.90 -3.21
N ASN A 137 -6.37 -5.21 -3.60
CA ASN A 137 -5.03 -5.80 -3.67
C ASN A 137 -4.44 -6.14 -2.29
N LEU A 138 -4.87 -5.48 -1.22
CA LEU A 138 -4.38 -5.75 0.13
C LEU A 138 -4.85 -7.12 0.66
N VAL A 139 -6.04 -7.58 0.24
CA VAL A 139 -6.61 -8.87 0.68
C VAL A 139 -5.69 -10.06 0.38
N PRO A 140 -5.28 -10.32 -0.87
CA PRO A 140 -4.38 -11.45 -1.17
C PRO A 140 -3.02 -11.28 -0.50
N ILE A 141 -2.49 -10.05 -0.40
CA ILE A 141 -1.21 -9.77 0.29
C ILE A 141 -1.30 -10.14 1.77
N ALA A 142 -2.40 -9.78 2.44
CA ALA A 142 -2.60 -10.10 3.85
C ALA A 142 -2.75 -11.61 4.08
N ILE A 143 -3.38 -12.34 3.16
CA ILE A 143 -3.47 -13.81 3.20
C ILE A 143 -2.07 -14.43 3.09
N LEU A 144 -1.30 -14.04 2.08
CA LEU A 144 0.06 -14.54 1.86
C LEU A 144 0.97 -14.23 3.06
N PHE A 145 0.91 -13.01 3.59
CA PHE A 145 1.66 -12.63 4.79
C PHE A 145 1.28 -13.49 6.00
N SER A 146 -0.02 -13.73 6.22
CA SER A 146 -0.49 -14.58 7.32
C SER A 146 0.02 -16.02 7.20
N LEU A 147 0.09 -16.57 5.98
CA LEU A 147 0.67 -17.89 5.72
C LEU A 147 2.18 -17.90 5.99
N GLU A 148 2.91 -16.91 5.50
CA GLU A 148 4.35 -16.79 5.69
C GLU A 148 4.72 -16.73 7.18
N VAL A 149 3.97 -15.93 7.94
CA VAL A 149 4.16 -15.81 9.39
C VAL A 149 3.90 -17.13 10.10
N LYS A 150 2.81 -17.86 9.75
CA LYS A 150 2.56 -19.21 10.29
C LYS A 150 3.69 -20.18 9.98
N ILE A 151 4.19 -20.20 8.74
CA ILE A 151 5.31 -21.07 8.32
C ILE A 151 6.59 -20.74 9.10
N LYS A 152 6.89 -19.45 9.29
CA LYS A 152 8.02 -18.99 10.11
C LYS A 152 7.89 -19.42 11.57
N LEU A 153 6.69 -19.40 12.14
CA LEU A 153 6.44 -19.89 13.50
C LEU A 153 6.69 -21.39 13.61
N PHE A 154 6.08 -22.20 12.74
CA PHE A 154 6.25 -23.65 12.74
C PHE A 154 7.72 -24.06 12.56
N SER A 155 8.45 -23.41 11.66
CA SER A 155 9.87 -23.69 11.44
C SER A 155 10.75 -23.34 12.65
N ARG A 156 10.46 -22.23 13.37
CA ARG A 156 11.18 -21.87 14.60
C ARG A 156 10.92 -22.86 15.74
N VAL A 157 9.65 -23.25 15.95
CA VAL A 157 9.29 -24.23 16.98
C VAL A 157 9.96 -25.58 16.72
N ARG A 158 9.99 -26.03 15.46
CA ARG A 158 10.69 -27.26 15.07
C ARG A 158 12.19 -27.21 15.39
N LYS A 159 12.88 -26.14 14.98
CA LYS A 159 14.32 -25.95 15.26
C LYS A 159 14.63 -25.94 16.75
N GLN A 160 13.75 -25.33 17.57
CA GLN A 160 13.95 -25.30 19.02
C GLN A 160 13.79 -26.68 19.66
N LYS A 161 12.83 -27.49 19.20
CA LYS A 161 12.68 -28.89 19.64
C LYS A 161 13.89 -29.75 19.26
N GLU A 162 14.43 -29.58 18.05
CA GLU A 162 15.64 -30.28 17.60
C GLU A 162 16.85 -29.90 18.45
N LYS A 163 17.04 -28.62 18.78
CA LYS A 163 18.15 -28.14 19.60
C LYS A 163 18.10 -28.63 21.06
N ASN A 164 16.91 -28.85 21.63
CA ASN A 164 16.75 -29.34 23.00
C ASN A 164 16.88 -30.88 23.13
N ARG A 165 17.04 -31.61 22.02
CA ARG A 165 17.25 -33.07 22.01
C ARG A 165 18.73 -33.47 22.05
N TYR A 166 19.64 -32.51 21.91
CA TYR A 166 21.10 -32.66 21.99
C TYR A 166 21.62 -31.79 23.14
#